data_AF-A0A928FEP6-F1
#
_entry.id   AF-A0A928FEP6-F1
#
_cell.length_a   1.000
_cell.length_b   1.000
_cell.length_c   1.000
_cell.angle_alpha   90.00
_cell.angle_beta   90.00
_cell.angle_gamma   90.00
#
_symmetry.space_group_name_H-M   'P 1'
#
loop_
_entity.id
_entity.type
_entity.pdbx_description
1 polymer ?
#
loop_
_entity_poly.entity_id
_entity_poly.type
_entity_poly.pdbx_seq_one_letter_code
_entity_poly.pdbx_strand_id
1 'polypeptide(L)'
;MKKFLSLLLVLMLAFAVLASCGSETDKTDGETNNTSTESKDPENDPVESPFKIPEKNMRDWVVDYMYKMAEVKWTPARDMDLTKDANGNLVGKTLIFKKGVIYHGLPYINLSTDTDYEDFISDPALTWDEAKGLYVYDCPADRSENKALGNDCSSAILLAYRRFDNNITAYDTGHCFPLGDKTGIYALGNMVVGANDNSTETITNNTPQNDHYEALALLQKGDTVIWRTTAGHTRMVVDIHVERNAQGKIHGSRSYITTIEQTNSMDADRKDGVNTNWYVEHTYTFEKLREKFYIPVTCKALSEERVEPEIKVESANTKKTIATAKTLLGNIVSNYPIISAEVYIKDAEGNVMYTERVKPHISEISGKLSLKNFKFKFDMSTLTAGDYTYSIVVETVCGTGEVYKVDFTK
;
A
#
# COMPACT_ATOMS: atom_id res chain seq x y z
N MET A 1 37.10 12.78 -51.22
CA MET A 1 38.04 11.66 -51.52
C MET A 1 38.43 11.01 -50.21
N LYS A 2 38.43 9.70 -49.98
CA LYS A 2 37.93 8.49 -50.67
C LYS A 2 37.45 7.57 -49.51
N LYS A 3 36.17 7.22 -49.41
CA LYS A 3 35.48 6.05 -50.01
C LYS A 3 35.45 4.79 -49.10
N PHE A 4 34.22 4.35 -48.76
CA PHE A 4 33.77 2.94 -48.56
C PHE A 4 34.43 2.15 -47.38
N LEU A 5 33.82 1.11 -46.79
CA LEU A 5 32.88 0.09 -47.32
C LEU A 5 32.03 -0.56 -46.20
N SER A 6 30.80 -1.02 -46.56
CA SER A 6 29.93 -2.05 -45.92
C SER A 6 29.61 -1.98 -44.40
N LEU A 7 28.35 -1.88 -43.92
CA LEU A 7 27.09 -2.61 -44.25
C LEU A 7 27.16 -4.10 -43.82
N LEU A 8 26.67 -4.44 -42.63
CA LEU A 8 25.32 -5.02 -42.35
C LEU A 8 25.17 -6.50 -42.74
N LEU A 9 24.93 -7.37 -41.75
CA LEU A 9 24.03 -8.56 -41.72
C LEU A 9 24.16 -9.13 -40.28
N VAL A 10 23.10 -9.29 -39.45
CA VAL A 10 22.06 -10.34 -39.53
C VAL A 10 22.72 -11.72 -39.40
N LEU A 11 22.32 -12.68 -38.55
CA LEU A 11 21.26 -12.94 -37.57
C LEU A 11 21.45 -14.45 -37.25
N MET A 12 20.59 -15.06 -36.42
CA MET A 12 20.44 -16.52 -36.21
C MET A 12 21.47 -17.14 -35.25
N LEU A 13 21.03 -17.74 -34.13
CA LEU A 13 20.42 -19.08 -33.99
C LEU A 13 21.42 -20.20 -34.39
N ALA A 14 21.52 -21.34 -33.69
CA ALA A 14 20.80 -21.88 -32.54
C ALA A 14 21.46 -23.21 -32.11
N PHE A 15 21.31 -23.62 -30.84
CA PHE A 15 21.40 -25.03 -30.35
C PHE A 15 22.78 -25.74 -30.56
N ALA A 16 23.12 -26.87 -29.93
CA ALA A 16 22.73 -27.50 -28.66
C ALA A 16 23.70 -28.66 -28.32
N VAL A 17 23.79 -29.02 -27.02
CA VAL A 17 24.04 -30.38 -26.44
C VAL A 17 25.27 -31.21 -26.89
N LEU A 18 26.05 -31.68 -25.89
CA LEU A 18 26.57 -33.07 -25.66
C LEU A 18 27.60 -32.96 -24.50
N ALA A 19 27.37 -33.47 -23.28
CA ALA A 19 27.29 -34.87 -22.81
C ALA A 19 28.66 -35.58 -22.62
N SER A 20 29.00 -35.93 -21.36
CA SER A 20 29.98 -36.95 -20.89
C SER A 20 30.11 -36.80 -19.36
N CYS A 21 29.65 -37.68 -18.45
CA CYS A 21 29.87 -39.12 -18.22
C CYS A 21 30.90 -39.41 -17.10
N GLY A 22 30.53 -40.29 -16.17
CA GLY A 22 31.41 -40.98 -15.20
C GLY A 22 31.54 -40.33 -13.80
N SER A 23 31.59 -41.07 -12.69
CA SER A 23 31.33 -42.51 -12.47
C SER A 23 31.14 -42.83 -10.97
N GLU A 24 30.54 -43.98 -10.67
CA GLU A 24 30.58 -44.68 -9.36
C GLU A 24 32.04 -45.13 -9.04
N THR A 25 32.46 -45.70 -7.88
CA THR A 25 31.84 -46.34 -6.68
C THR A 25 32.57 -45.83 -5.39
N ASP A 26 32.49 -46.35 -4.14
CA ASP A 26 31.86 -47.54 -3.52
C ASP A 26 31.63 -47.37 -1.98
N LYS A 27 31.09 -48.43 -1.35
CA LYS A 27 31.01 -48.90 0.08
C LYS A 27 32.06 -48.37 1.10
N THR A 28 31.78 -48.28 2.41
CA THR A 28 31.47 -49.42 3.32
C THR A 28 30.67 -49.06 4.60
N ASP A 29 30.26 -50.12 5.32
CA ASP A 29 29.27 -50.17 6.40
C ASP A 29 29.70 -49.65 7.78
N GLY A 30 28.71 -49.41 8.66
CA GLY A 30 28.91 -49.14 10.08
C GLY A 30 27.61 -49.17 10.88
N GLU A 31 27.24 -50.32 11.46
CA GLU A 31 26.11 -50.44 12.38
C GLU A 31 26.31 -49.61 13.65
N THR A 32 25.27 -48.92 14.12
CA THR A 32 25.04 -48.71 15.56
C THR A 32 23.55 -48.58 15.84
N ASN A 33 23.01 -49.50 16.67
CA ASN A 33 21.66 -49.38 17.20
C ASN A 33 21.61 -48.26 18.25
N ASN A 34 20.73 -47.28 18.07
CA ASN A 34 20.31 -46.37 19.13
C ASN A 34 18.78 -46.26 19.11
N THR A 35 18.14 -46.94 20.06
CA THR A 35 16.73 -46.73 20.38
C THR A 35 16.56 -45.40 21.09
N SER A 36 16.30 -44.33 20.34
CA SER A 36 15.71 -43.10 20.86
C SER A 36 14.21 -43.13 20.61
N THR A 37 13.42 -43.22 21.68
CA THR A 37 11.98 -42.91 21.63
C THR A 37 11.82 -41.40 21.47
N GLU A 38 11.87 -40.92 20.22
CA GLU A 38 11.38 -39.59 19.91
C GLU A 38 9.88 -39.55 20.22
N SER A 39 9.51 -38.69 21.17
CA SER A 39 8.13 -38.23 21.25
C SER A 39 7.86 -37.44 19.97
N LYS A 40 7.14 -38.04 19.03
CA LYS A 40 6.53 -37.28 17.95
C LYS A 40 5.64 -36.21 18.58
N ASP A 41 6.09 -34.97 18.58
CA ASP A 41 5.16 -33.84 18.61
C ASP A 41 4.17 -34.06 17.46
N PRO A 42 2.86 -33.83 17.67
CA PRO A 42 1.87 -34.06 16.64
C PRO A 42 2.23 -33.23 15.41
N GLU A 43 2.41 -33.93 14.28
CA GLU A 43 2.59 -33.30 12.97
C GLU A 43 1.40 -32.36 12.74
N ASN A 44 1.65 -31.05 12.76
CA ASN A 44 0.68 -30.06 12.31
C ASN A 44 0.54 -30.25 10.81
N ASP A 45 -0.42 -31.08 10.40
CA ASP A 45 -0.86 -31.15 9.00
C ASP A 45 -1.10 -29.72 8.49
N PRO A 46 -0.55 -29.34 7.32
CA PRO A 46 -0.74 -28.00 6.79
C PRO A 46 -2.22 -27.82 6.48
N VAL A 47 -2.90 -27.04 7.32
CA VAL A 47 -4.29 -26.61 7.11
C VAL A 47 -4.37 -25.95 5.74
N GLU A 48 -5.23 -26.47 4.85
CA GLU A 48 -5.49 -25.84 3.55
C GLU A 48 -5.83 -24.37 3.77
N SER A 49 -5.16 -23.47 3.04
CA SER A 49 -5.26 -22.03 3.27
C SER A 49 -6.73 -21.59 3.21
N PRO A 50 -7.34 -21.17 4.33
CA PRO A 50 -8.74 -20.75 4.35
C PRO A 50 -8.90 -19.31 3.87
N PHE A 51 -7.85 -18.74 3.29
CA PHE A 51 -7.84 -17.43 2.68
C PHE A 51 -8.57 -17.46 1.34
N LYS A 52 -9.74 -16.82 1.31
CA LYS A 52 -10.37 -16.48 0.03
C LYS A 52 -9.72 -15.21 -0.48
N ILE A 53 -8.87 -15.33 -1.49
CA ILE A 53 -8.41 -14.15 -2.23
C ILE A 53 -9.63 -13.49 -2.87
N PRO A 54 -9.95 -12.22 -2.56
CA PRO A 54 -11.00 -11.50 -3.27
C PRO A 54 -10.56 -11.35 -4.72
N GLU A 55 -11.48 -11.58 -5.66
CA GLU A 55 -11.27 -11.41 -7.11
C GLU A 55 -10.83 -9.97 -7.49
N LYS A 56 -10.84 -9.04 -6.53
CA LYS A 56 -10.37 -7.66 -6.65
C LYS A 56 -8.86 -7.60 -6.90
N ASN A 57 -8.51 -7.08 -8.08
CA ASN A 57 -7.14 -6.81 -8.52
C ASN A 57 -6.47 -5.79 -7.56
N MET A 58 -5.15 -5.92 -7.37
CA MET A 58 -4.33 -4.97 -6.58
C MET A 58 -4.54 -3.51 -7.01
N ARG A 59 -4.72 -3.29 -8.32
CA ARG A 59 -5.01 -1.98 -8.92
C ARG A 59 -6.27 -1.31 -8.36
N ASP A 60 -7.35 -2.07 -8.15
CA ASP A 60 -8.57 -1.51 -7.58
C ASP A 60 -8.39 -1.21 -6.09
N TRP A 61 -7.68 -2.05 -5.35
CA TRP A 61 -7.44 -1.82 -3.91
C TRP A 61 -6.60 -0.57 -3.62
N VAL A 62 -5.57 -0.31 -4.42
CA VAL A 62 -4.74 0.89 -4.27
C VAL A 62 -5.59 2.16 -4.47
N VAL A 63 -6.48 2.14 -5.46
CA VAL A 63 -7.42 3.23 -5.72
C VAL A 63 -8.48 3.34 -4.62
N ASP A 64 -9.08 2.23 -4.16
CA ASP A 64 -9.96 2.19 -2.99
C ASP A 64 -9.31 2.84 -1.76
N TYR A 65 -8.02 2.60 -1.52
CA TYR A 65 -7.31 3.18 -0.39
C TYR A 65 -7.17 4.71 -0.52
N MET A 66 -6.96 5.22 -1.74
CA MET A 66 -7.03 6.66 -2.01
C MET A 66 -8.42 7.23 -1.78
N TYR A 67 -9.51 6.55 -2.21
CA TYR A 67 -10.87 6.99 -1.90
C TYR A 67 -11.12 6.99 -0.38
N LYS A 68 -10.70 5.95 0.34
CA LYS A 68 -10.80 5.86 1.80
C LYS A 68 -10.12 7.03 2.51
N MET A 69 -8.92 7.41 2.04
CA MET A 69 -8.22 8.61 2.53
C MET A 69 -8.91 9.92 2.15
N ALA A 70 -9.62 9.99 1.04
CA ALA A 70 -10.36 11.18 0.58
C ALA A 70 -11.77 11.33 1.21
N GLU A 71 -12.35 10.25 1.73
CA GLU A 71 -13.72 10.20 2.25
C GLU A 71 -13.87 10.52 3.74
N VAL A 72 -12.78 10.44 4.53
CA VAL A 72 -12.85 10.63 5.98
C VAL A 72 -13.40 12.00 6.36
N LYS A 73 -14.50 12.04 7.12
CA LYS A 73 -15.15 13.29 7.54
C LYS A 73 -14.61 13.72 8.88
N TRP A 74 -14.18 14.99 8.97
CA TRP A 74 -13.69 15.54 10.23
C TRP A 74 -13.93 17.04 10.36
N THR A 75 -13.87 17.57 11.58
CA THR A 75 -13.86 19.01 11.89
C THR A 75 -12.83 19.28 12.97
N PRO A 76 -12.12 20.41 12.95
CA PRO A 76 -11.27 20.78 14.06
C PRO A 76 -12.11 21.37 15.22
N ALA A 77 -11.73 21.09 16.47
CA ALA A 77 -12.40 21.59 17.68
C ALA A 77 -12.16 23.09 17.93
N ARG A 78 -11.11 23.65 17.30
CA ARG A 78 -10.66 25.05 17.32
C ARG A 78 -10.11 25.43 15.95
N ASP A 79 -9.96 26.71 15.65
CA ASP A 79 -9.30 27.12 14.41
C ASP A 79 -7.85 26.61 14.37
N MET A 80 -7.44 26.04 13.24
CA MET A 80 -6.13 25.41 13.05
C MET A 80 -5.42 25.99 11.83
N ASP A 81 -4.36 26.74 12.09
CA ASP A 81 -3.43 27.23 11.07
C ASP A 81 -2.29 26.22 10.89
N LEU A 82 -2.14 25.60 9.71
CA LEU A 82 -1.07 24.63 9.45
C LEU A 82 0.21 25.26 8.87
N THR A 83 0.33 26.59 8.87
CA THR A 83 1.52 27.27 8.33
C THR A 83 2.79 27.12 9.17
N LYS A 84 2.70 26.75 10.44
CA LYS A 84 3.81 26.92 11.41
C LYS A 84 4.32 25.62 11.98
N ASP A 85 5.65 25.49 12.05
CA ASP A 85 6.34 24.39 12.73
C ASP A 85 6.28 24.54 14.27
N ALA A 86 6.90 23.57 14.96
CA ALA A 86 7.08 23.55 16.42
C ALA A 86 7.64 24.86 17.02
N ASN A 87 8.43 25.58 16.23
CA ASN A 87 9.17 26.78 16.65
C ASN A 87 8.48 28.07 16.15
N GLY A 88 7.34 27.97 15.48
CA GLY A 88 6.59 29.09 14.91
C GLY A 88 7.06 29.56 13.52
N ASN A 89 8.01 28.87 12.89
CA ASN A 89 8.52 29.17 11.55
C ASN A 89 7.48 28.82 10.47
N LEU A 90 7.41 29.61 9.40
CA LEU A 90 6.55 29.29 8.26
C LEU A 90 7.11 28.10 7.45
N VAL A 91 6.27 27.09 7.23
CA VAL A 91 6.63 25.80 6.59
C VAL A 91 5.78 25.47 5.35
N GLY A 92 4.96 26.41 4.86
CA GLY A 92 4.20 26.22 3.63
C GLY A 92 3.19 27.32 3.34
N LYS A 93 2.29 27.04 2.39
CA LYS A 93 1.11 27.87 2.10
C LYS A 93 0.10 27.82 3.24
N THR A 94 -0.69 28.89 3.37
CA THR A 94 -1.69 29.04 4.43
C THR A 94 -2.97 28.26 4.18
N LEU A 95 -3.01 27.02 4.69
CA LEU A 95 -4.26 26.30 4.95
C LEU A 95 -4.68 26.54 6.41
N ILE A 96 -5.84 27.17 6.59
CA ILE A 96 -6.48 27.35 7.90
C ILE A 96 -7.78 26.56 7.91
N PHE A 97 -7.84 25.52 8.72
CA PHE A 97 -9.04 24.74 8.98
C PHE A 97 -9.85 25.45 10.09
N LYS A 98 -11.14 25.66 9.84
CA LYS A 98 -12.01 26.47 10.69
C LYS A 98 -12.88 25.61 11.60
N LYS A 99 -13.05 26.04 12.85
CA LYS A 99 -13.91 25.35 13.82
C LYS A 99 -15.33 25.22 13.27
N GLY A 100 -15.86 24.01 13.31
CA GLY A 100 -17.24 23.70 12.88
C GLY A 100 -17.45 23.62 11.37
N VAL A 101 -16.38 23.79 10.56
CA VAL A 101 -16.41 23.45 9.14
C VAL A 101 -16.09 21.97 9.00
N ILE A 102 -16.95 21.24 8.30
CA ILE A 102 -16.72 19.82 7.98
C ILE A 102 -15.80 19.75 6.76
N TYR A 103 -14.71 19.02 6.93
CA TYR A 103 -13.72 18.70 5.91
C TYR A 103 -13.83 17.23 5.53
N HIS A 104 -13.53 16.94 4.26
CA HIS A 104 -13.43 15.59 3.74
C HIS A 104 -11.99 15.27 3.33
N GLY A 105 -11.55 14.09 3.73
CA GLY A 105 -10.26 13.52 3.43
C GLY A 105 -9.15 13.96 4.39
N LEU A 106 -8.03 13.22 4.36
CA LEU A 106 -6.85 13.54 5.14
C LEU A 106 -6.32 14.94 4.77
N PRO A 107 -6.00 15.79 5.76
CA PRO A 107 -5.34 17.08 5.56
C PRO A 107 -4.09 17.01 4.67
N TYR A 108 -3.92 18.00 3.80
CA TYR A 108 -2.69 18.15 3.01
C TYR A 108 -1.60 18.82 3.85
N ILE A 109 -0.49 18.11 4.11
CA ILE A 109 0.61 18.53 4.98
C ILE A 109 1.97 18.08 4.43
N ASN A 110 2.80 19.02 3.97
CA ASN A 110 4.17 18.77 3.46
C ASN A 110 5.22 18.38 4.54
N LEU A 111 4.80 18.16 5.79
CA LEU A 111 5.68 17.93 6.95
C LEU A 111 5.61 16.51 7.51
N SER A 112 4.61 15.74 7.10
CA SER A 112 4.51 14.31 7.38
C SER A 112 4.35 13.59 6.05
N THR A 113 5.23 12.64 5.81
CA THR A 113 5.17 11.78 4.61
C THR A 113 4.51 10.43 4.89
N ASP A 114 4.17 10.17 6.15
CA ASP A 114 3.98 8.81 6.67
C ASP A 114 2.61 8.61 7.32
N THR A 115 1.82 9.67 7.58
CA THR A 115 0.45 9.55 8.11
C THR A 115 -0.48 8.90 7.09
N ASP A 116 -0.96 7.70 7.39
CA ASP A 116 -1.96 6.97 6.59
C ASP A 116 -3.39 7.14 7.16
N TYR A 117 -4.37 6.47 6.56
CA TYR A 117 -5.76 6.53 7.05
C TYR A 117 -5.89 5.95 8.47
N GLU A 118 -5.22 4.84 8.76
CA GLU A 118 -5.31 4.13 10.04
C GLU A 118 -4.65 4.92 11.16
N ASP A 119 -3.47 5.49 10.94
CA ASP A 119 -2.79 6.38 11.89
C ASP A 119 -3.65 7.63 12.18
N PHE A 120 -4.26 8.24 11.16
CA PHE A 120 -5.17 9.38 11.35
C PHE A 120 -6.38 9.02 12.21
N ILE A 121 -7.14 7.95 11.89
CA ILE A 121 -8.33 7.60 12.68
C ILE A 121 -8.04 7.01 14.07
N SER A 122 -6.76 6.78 14.40
CA SER A 122 -6.31 6.31 15.72
C SER A 122 -5.52 7.34 16.53
N ASP A 123 -5.27 8.53 15.98
CA ASP A 123 -4.70 9.67 16.71
C ASP A 123 -5.54 9.96 17.97
N PRO A 124 -4.95 9.99 19.18
CA PRO A 124 -5.68 10.21 20.44
C PRO A 124 -6.37 11.58 20.55
N ALA A 125 -6.02 12.54 19.69
CA ALA A 125 -6.72 13.82 19.56
C ALA A 125 -7.90 13.78 18.57
N LEU A 126 -8.13 12.67 17.83
CA LEU A 126 -9.37 12.42 17.10
C LEU A 126 -10.40 11.69 17.99
N THR A 127 -11.59 12.29 18.14
CA THR A 127 -12.74 11.65 18.80
C THR A 127 -13.89 11.49 17.81
N TRP A 128 -14.52 10.32 17.76
CA TRP A 128 -15.71 10.10 16.92
C TRP A 128 -16.97 10.76 17.52
N ASP A 129 -17.63 11.62 16.75
CA ASP A 129 -18.93 12.20 17.07
C ASP A 129 -20.02 11.42 16.34
N GLU A 130 -20.58 10.41 17.02
CA GLU A 130 -21.60 9.51 16.47
C GLU A 130 -22.86 10.24 16.00
N ALA A 131 -23.26 11.31 16.69
CA ALA A 131 -24.44 12.10 16.34
C ALA A 131 -24.26 12.91 15.05
N LYS A 132 -23.01 13.23 14.67
CA LYS A 132 -22.67 13.92 13.41
C LYS A 132 -22.08 13.00 12.33
N GLY A 133 -21.69 11.78 12.67
CA GLY A 133 -21.04 10.84 11.74
C GLY A 133 -19.70 11.35 11.21
N LEU A 134 -18.88 11.96 12.07
CA LEU A 134 -17.57 12.53 11.73
C LEU A 134 -16.60 12.51 12.92
N TYR A 135 -15.31 12.70 12.66
CA TYR A 135 -14.31 12.88 13.70
C TYR A 135 -14.15 14.35 14.10
N VAL A 136 -14.05 14.62 15.40
CA VAL A 136 -13.66 15.92 15.93
C VAL A 136 -12.19 15.85 16.33
N TYR A 137 -11.36 16.70 15.73
CA TYR A 137 -9.94 16.77 16.05
C TYR A 137 -9.64 17.91 17.03
N ASP A 138 -9.25 17.58 18.27
CA ASP A 138 -8.82 18.56 19.27
C ASP A 138 -7.30 18.63 19.38
N CYS A 139 -6.70 19.28 18.37
CA CYS A 139 -5.26 19.49 18.27
C CYS A 139 -4.65 20.02 19.59
N PRO A 140 -3.62 19.34 20.16
CA PRO A 140 -2.89 19.81 21.34
C PRO A 140 -2.30 21.21 21.18
N ALA A 141 -2.12 21.94 22.28
CA ALA A 141 -1.67 23.34 22.25
C ALA A 141 -0.17 23.47 21.91
N ASP A 142 0.61 22.46 22.27
CA ASP A 142 2.05 22.28 22.15
C ASP A 142 2.42 21.56 20.85
N ARG A 143 2.37 22.30 19.74
CA ARG A 143 2.51 21.78 18.37
C ARG A 143 3.94 21.41 17.92
N SER A 144 4.72 20.73 18.76
CA SER A 144 5.90 20.00 18.27
C SER A 144 5.55 18.81 17.37
N GLU A 145 4.27 18.44 17.31
CA GLU A 145 3.76 17.19 16.76
C GLU A 145 2.84 17.34 15.53
N ASN A 146 3.05 18.37 14.69
CA ASN A 146 2.42 18.47 13.35
C ASN A 146 2.77 17.28 12.40
N LYS A 147 3.39 16.21 12.90
CA LYS A 147 3.81 15.00 12.19
C LYS A 147 2.69 13.97 11.97
N ALA A 148 1.49 14.16 12.55
CA ALA A 148 0.49 13.09 12.63
C ALA A 148 -0.84 13.37 11.90
N LEU A 149 -1.08 14.58 11.40
CA LEU A 149 -2.43 14.99 10.97
C LEU A 149 -2.77 14.65 9.50
N GLY A 150 -1.79 14.36 8.64
CA GLY A 150 -2.04 14.17 7.22
C GLY A 150 -0.77 14.03 6.40
N ASN A 151 -0.89 14.06 5.08
CA ASN A 151 0.17 13.69 4.14
C ASN A 151 0.20 14.64 2.93
N ASP A 152 1.14 14.43 1.99
CA ASP A 152 1.17 15.12 0.70
C ASP A 152 0.74 14.23 -0.48
N CYS A 153 0.67 14.82 -1.68
CA CYS A 153 0.24 14.14 -2.90
C CYS A 153 1.06 12.89 -3.29
N SER A 154 2.35 12.86 -2.96
CA SER A 154 3.23 11.70 -3.20
C SER A 154 3.10 10.68 -2.08
N SER A 155 3.03 11.15 -0.84
CA SER A 155 2.86 10.31 0.34
C SER A 155 1.53 9.56 0.34
N ALA A 156 0.43 10.19 -0.04
CA ALA A 156 -0.86 9.50 -0.23
C ALA A 156 -0.73 8.31 -1.20
N ILE A 157 -0.13 8.54 -2.38
CA ILE A 157 0.10 7.51 -3.40
C ILE A 157 1.04 6.41 -2.89
N LEU A 158 2.12 6.79 -2.21
CA LEU A 158 3.09 5.88 -1.60
C LEU A 158 2.44 4.98 -0.55
N LEU A 159 1.61 5.53 0.33
CA LEU A 159 0.93 4.79 1.38
C LEU A 159 -0.10 3.82 0.78
N ALA A 160 -0.82 4.23 -0.26
CA ALA A 160 -1.68 3.35 -1.04
C ALA A 160 -0.91 2.19 -1.70
N TYR A 161 0.25 2.46 -2.31
CA TYR A 161 1.13 1.43 -2.87
C TYR A 161 1.74 0.50 -1.80
N ARG A 162 2.13 1.04 -0.65
CA ARG A 162 2.74 0.29 0.46
C ARG A 162 1.82 -0.72 1.10
N ARG A 163 0.50 -0.55 0.96
CA ARG A 163 -0.46 -1.61 1.31
C ARG A 163 -0.11 -2.93 0.60
N PHE A 164 0.49 -2.89 -0.59
CA PHE A 164 0.86 -4.06 -1.40
C PHE A 164 2.33 -4.43 -1.28
N ASP A 165 3.23 -3.48 -1.54
CA ASP A 165 4.67 -3.70 -1.41
C ASP A 165 5.34 -2.62 -0.55
N ASN A 166 5.86 -3.06 0.57
CA ASN A 166 6.63 -2.27 1.52
C ASN A 166 7.93 -1.71 0.96
N ASN A 167 8.56 -2.43 0.04
CA ASN A 167 9.89 -2.09 -0.48
C ASN A 167 9.86 -0.84 -1.39
N ILE A 168 8.69 -0.28 -1.66
CA ILE A 168 8.49 0.96 -2.41
C ILE A 168 8.96 2.15 -1.55
N THR A 169 9.92 2.89 -2.10
CA THR A 169 10.69 3.94 -1.42
C THR A 169 10.51 5.33 -2.06
N ALA A 170 9.33 5.58 -2.62
CA ALA A 170 8.97 6.86 -3.25
C ALA A 170 8.46 7.92 -2.23
N TYR A 171 9.31 8.31 -1.28
CA TYR A 171 8.96 9.17 -0.12
C TYR A 171 8.58 10.63 -0.43
N ASP A 172 8.87 11.13 -1.63
CA ASP A 172 8.42 12.45 -2.10
C ASP A 172 8.22 12.44 -3.63
N THR A 173 7.63 13.50 -4.18
CA THR A 173 7.39 13.67 -5.64
C THR A 173 8.64 13.56 -6.52
N GLY A 174 9.83 13.77 -5.96
CA GLY A 174 11.12 13.57 -6.62
C GLY A 174 11.61 12.12 -6.59
N HIS A 175 11.21 11.34 -5.58
CA HIS A 175 11.43 9.89 -5.47
C HIS A 175 10.33 9.07 -6.18
N CYS A 176 9.16 9.66 -6.47
CA CYS A 176 8.19 9.11 -7.43
C CYS A 176 8.69 9.16 -8.89
N PHE A 177 9.85 9.77 -9.16
CA PHE A 177 10.44 9.84 -10.49
C PHE A 177 10.97 8.47 -10.95
N PRO A 178 10.78 8.07 -12.22
CA PRO A 178 11.13 6.73 -12.70
C PRO A 178 12.65 6.57 -12.86
N LEU A 179 13.33 6.32 -11.74
CA LEU A 179 14.75 5.95 -11.68
C LEU A 179 14.94 4.42 -11.80
N GLY A 180 13.91 3.70 -12.26
CA GLY A 180 13.89 2.26 -12.43
C GLY A 180 13.97 1.50 -11.10
N ASP A 181 14.71 0.38 -11.12
CA ASP A 181 14.82 -0.62 -10.05
C ASP A 181 15.13 -0.04 -8.65
N LYS A 182 15.73 1.16 -8.56
CA LYS A 182 16.01 1.84 -7.29
C LYS A 182 14.76 2.31 -6.54
N THR A 183 13.65 2.51 -7.24
CA THR A 183 12.41 3.11 -6.69
C THR A 183 11.20 2.19 -6.83
N GLY A 184 11.26 1.19 -7.73
CA GLY A 184 10.10 0.40 -8.14
C GLY A 184 9.12 1.14 -9.05
N ILE A 185 9.47 2.33 -9.53
CA ILE A 185 8.65 3.16 -10.42
C ILE A 185 9.28 3.22 -11.83
N TYR A 186 8.48 2.99 -12.85
CA TYR A 186 8.91 2.91 -14.26
C TYR A 186 8.02 3.77 -15.14
N ALA A 187 8.61 4.48 -16.12
CA ALA A 187 7.83 5.17 -17.14
C ALA A 187 7.15 4.16 -18.09
N LEU A 188 5.93 4.47 -18.53
CA LEU A 188 5.20 3.63 -19.49
C LEU A 188 5.59 3.91 -20.94
N GLY A 189 5.45 2.90 -21.80
CA GLY A 189 5.66 3.02 -23.25
C GLY A 189 7.08 3.44 -23.65
N ASN A 190 7.19 4.15 -24.78
CA ASN A 190 8.46 4.59 -25.36
C ASN A 190 8.93 5.96 -24.83
N MET A 191 8.61 6.29 -23.57
CA MET A 191 9.00 7.55 -22.93
C MET A 191 10.53 7.67 -22.84
N VAL A 192 11.10 8.79 -23.32
CA VAL A 192 12.55 8.99 -23.37
C VAL A 192 13.05 9.50 -22.01
N VAL A 193 13.39 8.58 -21.12
CA VAL A 193 13.97 8.89 -19.79
C VAL A 193 15.50 8.76 -19.84
N GLY A 194 16.20 9.90 -19.82
CA GLY A 194 17.66 9.95 -19.75
C GLY A 194 18.18 9.64 -18.35
N ALA A 195 19.34 8.99 -18.26
CA ALA A 195 19.98 8.61 -16.99
C ALA A 195 20.34 9.79 -16.06
N ASN A 196 20.36 11.02 -16.59
CA ASN A 196 20.64 12.26 -15.86
C ASN A 196 19.41 13.21 -15.81
N ASP A 197 18.25 12.79 -16.31
CA ASP A 197 17.06 13.64 -16.29
C ASP A 197 16.56 13.83 -14.85
N ASN A 198 16.35 15.09 -14.47
CA ASN A 198 15.95 15.51 -13.12
C ASN A 198 14.59 16.22 -13.09
N SER A 199 13.96 16.42 -14.24
CA SER A 199 12.64 17.03 -14.40
C SER A 199 11.80 16.23 -15.40
N THR A 200 10.48 16.29 -15.26
CA THR A 200 9.57 15.69 -16.25
C THR A 200 9.38 16.58 -17.49
N GLU A 201 9.74 17.86 -17.40
CA GLU A 201 9.79 18.81 -18.52
C GLU A 201 10.81 18.37 -19.58
N THR A 202 12.04 18.04 -19.16
CA THR A 202 13.07 17.51 -20.08
C THR A 202 12.58 16.27 -20.82
N ILE A 203 12.00 15.30 -20.08
CA ILE A 203 11.47 14.05 -20.64
C ILE A 203 10.33 14.32 -21.63
N THR A 204 9.37 15.18 -21.26
CA THR A 204 8.20 15.49 -22.10
C THR A 204 8.58 16.23 -23.38
N ASN A 205 9.55 17.14 -23.30
CA ASN A 205 10.07 17.89 -24.45
C ASN A 205 10.91 17.00 -25.40
N ASN A 206 11.65 16.04 -24.85
CA ASN A 206 12.43 15.08 -25.65
C ASN A 206 11.56 13.95 -26.24
N THR A 207 10.42 13.62 -25.63
CA THR A 207 9.52 12.56 -26.11
C THR A 207 8.55 13.10 -27.18
N PRO A 208 8.49 12.50 -28.39
CA PRO A 208 7.54 12.90 -29.42
C PRO A 208 6.09 12.86 -28.93
N GLN A 209 5.27 13.80 -29.40
CA GLN A 209 3.88 13.94 -28.91
C GLN A 209 3.05 12.66 -29.05
N ASN A 210 3.22 11.91 -30.14
CA ASN A 210 2.50 10.65 -30.32
C ASN A 210 2.94 9.62 -29.27
N ASP A 211 4.24 9.47 -29.04
CA ASP A 211 4.77 8.47 -28.11
C ASP A 211 4.38 8.77 -26.66
N HIS A 212 4.30 10.05 -26.30
CA HIS A 212 3.77 10.50 -25.00
C HIS A 212 2.27 10.21 -24.84
N TYR A 213 1.46 10.40 -25.90
CA TYR A 213 0.05 10.05 -25.88
C TYR A 213 -0.20 8.53 -25.89
N GLU A 214 0.62 7.74 -26.60
CA GLU A 214 0.57 6.27 -26.53
C GLU A 214 0.99 5.78 -25.14
N ALA A 215 2.00 6.40 -24.51
CA ALA A 215 2.38 6.10 -23.14
C ALA A 215 1.28 6.43 -22.12
N LEU A 216 0.56 7.55 -22.29
CA LEU A 216 -0.63 7.87 -21.50
C LEU A 216 -1.75 6.83 -21.72
N ALA A 217 -1.95 6.36 -22.96
CA ALA A 217 -2.94 5.33 -23.29
C ALA A 217 -2.63 3.92 -22.73
N LEU A 218 -1.42 3.70 -22.20
CA LEU A 218 -1.04 2.47 -21.50
C LEU A 218 -1.36 2.49 -20.00
N LEU A 219 -1.70 3.66 -19.43
CA LEU A 219 -2.06 3.78 -18.01
C LEU A 219 -3.27 2.91 -17.70
N GLN A 220 -3.20 2.21 -16.57
CA GLN A 220 -4.28 1.45 -15.97
C GLN A 220 -4.66 2.09 -14.62
N LYS A 221 -5.79 1.67 -14.05
CA LYS A 221 -6.18 2.04 -12.69
C LYS A 221 -5.03 1.76 -11.70
N GLY A 222 -4.73 2.70 -10.81
CA GLY A 222 -3.63 2.62 -9.85
C GLY A 222 -2.26 3.03 -10.40
N ASP A 223 -2.09 3.16 -11.72
CA ASP A 223 -0.91 3.85 -12.27
C ASP A 223 -0.99 5.34 -11.95
N THR A 224 0.11 6.08 -12.18
CA THR A 224 0.18 7.49 -11.83
C THR A 224 0.70 8.35 -12.96
N VAL A 225 0.31 9.63 -12.95
CA VAL A 225 1.01 10.67 -13.71
C VAL A 225 1.75 11.57 -12.75
N ILE A 226 3.01 11.84 -13.06
CA ILE A 226 3.90 12.63 -12.21
C ILE A 226 4.40 13.86 -12.95
N TRP A 227 4.57 14.95 -12.22
CA TRP A 227 5.26 16.17 -12.66
C TRP A 227 6.34 16.48 -11.63
N ARG A 228 7.58 16.67 -12.08
CA ARG A 228 8.74 16.94 -11.20
C ARG A 228 9.42 18.24 -11.58
N THR A 229 9.40 19.18 -10.64
CA THR A 229 10.23 20.39 -10.59
C THR A 229 10.75 20.56 -9.16
N THR A 230 11.05 21.78 -8.70
CA THR A 230 11.23 22.09 -7.27
C THR A 230 9.95 21.99 -6.44
N ALA A 231 8.77 22.02 -7.08
CA ALA A 231 7.50 21.65 -6.49
C ALA A 231 6.83 20.64 -7.43
N GLY A 232 7.03 19.35 -7.17
CA GLY A 232 6.39 18.29 -7.93
C GLY A 232 4.93 18.09 -7.55
N HIS A 233 4.24 17.24 -8.31
CA HIS A 233 2.89 16.79 -7.99
C HIS A 233 2.60 15.44 -8.66
N THR A 234 1.83 14.60 -8.00
CA THR A 234 1.52 13.24 -8.44
C THR A 234 0.01 12.97 -8.38
N ARG A 235 -0.53 12.28 -9.39
CA ARG A 235 -1.95 11.89 -9.46
C ARG A 235 -2.09 10.40 -9.69
N MET A 236 -3.02 9.74 -9.03
CA MET A 236 -3.36 8.34 -9.31
C MET A 236 -4.50 8.26 -10.31
N VAL A 237 -4.36 7.39 -11.31
CA VAL A 237 -5.38 7.11 -12.33
C VAL A 237 -6.46 6.22 -11.73
N VAL A 238 -7.73 6.63 -11.85
CA VAL A 238 -8.89 5.78 -11.50
C VAL A 238 -9.56 5.19 -12.75
N ASP A 239 -9.54 5.92 -13.88
CA ASP A 239 -10.09 5.50 -15.16
C ASP A 239 -9.38 6.20 -16.34
N ILE A 240 -9.54 5.66 -17.55
CA ILE A 240 -8.92 6.16 -18.79
C ILE A 240 -9.84 6.06 -20.01
N HIS A 241 -9.91 7.15 -20.77
CA HIS A 241 -10.58 7.21 -22.06
C HIS A 241 -9.59 7.53 -23.19
N VAL A 242 -9.50 6.67 -24.19
CA VAL A 242 -8.63 6.86 -25.36
C VAL A 242 -9.47 6.95 -26.63
N GLU A 243 -9.47 8.12 -27.26
CA GLU A 243 -10.05 8.31 -28.59
C GLU A 243 -8.95 8.38 -29.66
N ARG A 244 -9.16 7.71 -30.79
CA ARG A 244 -8.28 7.76 -31.96
C ARG A 244 -9.02 8.40 -33.14
N ASN A 245 -8.31 9.25 -33.87
CA ASN A 245 -8.83 9.85 -35.10
C ASN A 245 -8.83 8.85 -36.28
N ALA A 246 -9.35 9.27 -37.43
CA ALA A 246 -9.44 8.44 -38.63
C ALA A 246 -8.09 7.94 -39.19
N GLN A 247 -6.96 8.49 -38.71
CA GLN A 247 -5.60 8.06 -39.06
C GLN A 247 -4.99 7.14 -37.98
N GLY A 248 -5.78 6.69 -36.99
CA GLY A 248 -5.35 5.83 -35.89
C GLY A 248 -4.56 6.54 -34.78
N LYS A 249 -4.31 7.85 -34.90
CA LYS A 249 -3.56 8.63 -33.90
C LYS A 249 -4.47 9.08 -32.75
N ILE A 250 -3.92 9.09 -31.54
CA ILE A 250 -4.64 9.51 -30.34
C ILE A 250 -5.01 11.00 -30.40
N HIS A 251 -6.27 11.32 -30.09
CA HIS A 251 -6.78 12.69 -30.11
C HIS A 251 -6.59 13.37 -28.75
N GLY A 252 -5.46 14.05 -28.55
CA GLY A 252 -5.02 14.54 -27.22
C GLY A 252 -6.02 15.38 -26.40
N SER A 253 -6.91 16.13 -27.07
CA SER A 253 -7.94 16.94 -26.40
C SER A 253 -9.26 16.19 -26.10
N ARG A 254 -9.41 14.96 -26.61
CA ARG A 254 -10.60 14.10 -26.44
C ARG A 254 -10.29 12.84 -25.62
N SER A 255 -9.05 12.35 -25.67
CA SER A 255 -8.54 11.37 -24.72
C SER A 255 -8.22 12.01 -23.38
N TYR A 256 -8.54 11.33 -22.28
CA TYR A 256 -8.34 11.81 -20.92
C TYR A 256 -8.10 10.67 -19.94
N ILE A 257 -7.52 11.00 -18.79
CA ILE A 257 -7.58 10.17 -17.58
C ILE A 257 -8.52 10.84 -16.58
N THR A 258 -9.12 10.03 -15.73
CA THR A 258 -9.76 10.47 -14.50
C THR A 258 -8.84 10.12 -13.34
N THR A 259 -8.65 11.03 -12.38
CA THR A 259 -7.68 10.85 -11.28
C THR A 259 -8.29 11.05 -9.90
N ILE A 260 -7.60 10.48 -8.91
CA ILE A 260 -7.70 10.86 -7.51
C ILE A 260 -6.34 11.37 -7.04
N GLU A 261 -6.33 12.54 -6.42
CA GLU A 261 -5.13 13.22 -5.95
C GLU A 261 -5.44 14.14 -4.76
N GLN A 262 -4.42 14.50 -4.00
CA GLN A 262 -4.50 15.45 -2.90
C GLN A 262 -3.70 16.71 -3.27
N THR A 263 -4.16 17.90 -2.92
CA THR A 263 -3.55 19.18 -3.35
C THR A 263 -3.41 20.17 -2.19
N ASN A 264 -2.51 21.15 -2.35
CA ASN A 264 -2.32 22.23 -1.38
C ASN A 264 -3.40 23.35 -1.42
N SER A 265 -4.52 23.09 -2.07
CA SER A 265 -5.68 23.99 -2.21
C SER A 265 -6.97 23.25 -1.87
N MET A 266 -8.00 24.00 -1.47
CA MET A 266 -9.36 23.46 -1.42
C MET A 266 -9.88 23.29 -2.85
N ASP A 267 -10.60 22.21 -3.13
CA ASP A 267 -11.25 21.98 -4.43
C ASP A 267 -12.35 23.02 -4.68
N ALA A 268 -12.01 24.06 -5.44
CA ALA A 268 -12.90 25.15 -5.79
C ALA A 268 -13.89 24.81 -6.92
N ASP A 269 -13.67 23.72 -7.65
CA ASP A 269 -14.54 23.28 -8.75
C ASP A 269 -15.69 22.38 -8.24
N ARG A 270 -15.61 21.93 -6.98
CA ARG A 270 -16.57 21.04 -6.33
C ARG A 270 -17.89 21.75 -5.98
N LYS A 271 -18.96 21.38 -6.69
CA LYS A 271 -20.29 22.03 -6.60
C LYS A 271 -21.18 21.56 -5.45
N ASP A 272 -20.79 20.50 -4.74
CA ASP A 272 -21.52 19.96 -3.58
C ASP A 272 -21.22 20.72 -2.28
N GLY A 273 -20.30 21.70 -2.30
CA GLY A 273 -19.93 22.52 -1.14
C GLY A 273 -19.03 21.80 -0.13
N VAL A 274 -18.47 20.63 -0.48
CA VAL A 274 -17.57 19.88 0.38
C VAL A 274 -16.19 20.55 0.44
N ASN A 275 -15.75 20.91 1.65
CA ASN A 275 -14.40 21.42 1.88
C ASN A 275 -13.41 20.25 1.85
N THR A 276 -12.60 20.15 0.82
CA THR A 276 -11.61 19.09 0.71
C THR A 276 -10.35 19.56 0.01
N ASN A 277 -9.21 19.00 0.43
CA ASN A 277 -7.95 19.10 -0.30
C ASN A 277 -7.80 17.97 -1.35
N TRP A 278 -8.76 17.05 -1.44
CA TRP A 278 -8.75 15.91 -2.37
C TRP A 278 -9.57 16.22 -3.61
N TYR A 279 -8.90 16.12 -4.76
CA TYR A 279 -9.49 16.26 -6.08
C TYR A 279 -9.86 14.85 -6.53
N VAL A 280 -11.12 14.48 -6.26
CA VAL A 280 -11.66 13.13 -6.48
C VAL A 280 -12.39 13.10 -7.83
N GLU A 281 -12.01 12.15 -8.68
CA GLU A 281 -12.55 11.95 -10.03
C GLU A 281 -12.38 13.16 -10.97
N HIS A 282 -11.29 13.91 -10.81
CA HIS A 282 -10.96 15.02 -11.71
C HIS A 282 -10.47 14.51 -13.07
N THR A 283 -10.95 15.12 -14.16
CA THR A 283 -10.62 14.69 -15.53
C THR A 283 -9.54 15.57 -16.17
N TYR A 284 -8.46 14.95 -16.64
CA TYR A 284 -7.36 15.61 -17.34
C TYR A 284 -7.15 15.04 -18.75
N THR A 285 -7.30 15.88 -19.77
CA THR A 285 -7.01 15.52 -21.16
C THR A 285 -5.52 15.28 -21.36
N PHE A 286 -5.16 14.39 -22.29
CA PHE A 286 -3.76 14.05 -22.58
C PHE A 286 -2.94 15.29 -23.00
N GLU A 287 -3.57 16.21 -23.73
CA GLU A 287 -2.99 17.50 -24.12
C GLU A 287 -2.63 18.34 -22.89
N LYS A 288 -3.57 18.59 -21.96
CA LYS A 288 -3.31 19.34 -20.72
C LYS A 288 -2.21 18.71 -19.85
N LEU A 289 -2.12 17.37 -19.84
CA LEU A 289 -1.06 16.66 -19.13
C LEU A 289 0.30 16.89 -19.77
N ARG A 290 0.39 16.82 -21.10
CA ARG A 290 1.61 17.11 -21.86
C ARG A 290 2.05 18.58 -21.69
N GLU A 291 1.12 19.51 -21.81
CA GLU A 291 1.36 20.96 -21.60
C GLU A 291 1.92 21.28 -20.20
N LYS A 292 1.50 20.51 -19.19
CA LYS A 292 2.00 20.60 -17.82
C LYS A 292 3.16 19.64 -17.50
N PHE A 293 3.76 19.03 -18.52
CA PHE A 293 4.90 18.13 -18.39
C PHE A 293 4.68 16.94 -17.45
N TYR A 294 3.46 16.40 -17.42
CA TYR A 294 3.19 15.15 -16.72
C TYR A 294 3.65 13.96 -17.55
N ILE A 295 4.28 12.98 -16.91
CA ILE A 295 4.67 11.71 -17.55
C ILE A 295 3.93 10.52 -16.89
N PRO A 296 3.50 9.53 -17.67
CA PRO A 296 2.88 8.31 -17.16
C PRO A 296 3.91 7.36 -16.56
N VAL A 297 3.64 6.86 -15.35
CA VAL A 297 4.46 5.87 -14.67
C VAL A 297 3.61 4.78 -14.01
N THR A 298 4.17 3.58 -13.89
CA THR A 298 3.59 2.44 -13.16
C THR A 298 4.49 2.05 -11.99
N CYS A 299 3.89 1.46 -10.96
CA CYS A 299 4.61 0.78 -9.90
C CYS A 299 4.80 -0.71 -10.25
N LYS A 300 6.00 -1.26 -9.99
CA LYS A 300 6.35 -2.67 -10.25
C LYS A 300 5.36 -3.64 -9.61
N ALA A 301 5.00 -3.39 -8.35
CA ALA A 301 4.11 -4.24 -7.56
C ALA A 301 2.69 -4.38 -8.17
N LEU A 302 2.27 -3.47 -9.05
CA LEU A 302 1.00 -3.57 -9.79
C LEU A 302 1.09 -4.45 -11.05
N SER A 303 2.29 -4.89 -11.43
CA SER A 303 2.56 -5.67 -12.64
C SER A 303 3.03 -7.11 -12.37
N GLU A 304 3.28 -7.46 -11.12
CA GLU A 304 3.68 -8.82 -10.71
C GLU A 304 2.45 -9.70 -10.46
N GLU A 305 2.56 -11.00 -10.77
CA GLU A 305 1.47 -11.96 -10.48
C GLU A 305 1.31 -12.15 -8.96
N ARG A 306 0.07 -12.27 -8.50
CA ARG A 306 -0.20 -12.58 -7.08
C ARG A 306 0.31 -13.97 -6.75
N VAL A 307 1.12 -14.06 -5.71
CA VAL A 307 1.39 -15.31 -5.00
C VAL A 307 0.27 -15.48 -3.96
N GLU A 308 -0.09 -16.73 -3.63
CA GLU A 308 -1.00 -16.98 -2.51
C GLU A 308 -0.43 -16.38 -1.20
N PRO A 309 -1.26 -15.81 -0.30
CA PRO A 309 -0.80 -15.32 0.98
C PRO A 309 -0.36 -16.48 1.87
N GLU A 310 0.94 -16.61 2.08
CA GLU A 310 1.48 -17.43 3.16
C GLU A 310 1.26 -16.68 4.48
N ILE A 311 0.47 -17.26 5.38
CA ILE A 311 0.31 -16.77 6.74
C ILE A 311 0.59 -17.92 7.71
N LYS A 312 1.44 -17.66 8.71
CA LYS A 312 1.87 -18.63 9.71
C LYS A 312 1.66 -18.04 11.10
N VAL A 313 1.16 -18.85 12.02
CA VAL A 313 1.05 -18.50 13.45
C VAL A 313 2.09 -19.29 14.22
N GLU A 314 3.21 -18.63 14.51
CA GLU A 314 4.30 -19.22 15.29
C GLU A 314 3.95 -19.21 16.79
N SER A 315 4.30 -20.26 17.52
CA SER A 315 4.24 -20.36 18.99
C SER A 315 2.84 -20.23 19.65
N ALA A 316 1.74 -20.45 18.92
CA ALA A 316 0.43 -20.61 19.55
C ALA A 316 0.39 -21.84 20.50
N ASN A 317 -0.24 -21.71 21.67
CA ASN A 317 -0.38 -22.81 22.64
C ASN A 317 -1.26 -23.94 22.06
N THR A 318 -0.66 -24.98 21.48
CA THR A 318 -1.34 -26.16 20.90
C THR A 318 -1.97 -27.12 21.93
N LYS A 319 -2.05 -26.74 23.21
CA LYS A 319 -2.53 -27.64 24.27
C LYS A 319 -4.05 -27.63 24.35
N LYS A 320 -4.67 -28.78 24.07
CA LYS A 320 -6.11 -29.05 24.20
C LYS A 320 -6.69 -28.79 25.60
N THR A 321 -5.86 -28.54 26.62
CA THR A 321 -6.30 -28.15 27.96
C THR A 321 -5.43 -27.00 28.46
N ILE A 322 -6.05 -25.89 28.84
CA ILE A 322 -5.35 -24.64 29.20
C ILE A 322 -5.70 -24.24 30.64
N ALA A 323 -4.76 -24.50 31.55
CA ALA A 323 -4.91 -24.15 32.96
C ALA A 323 -5.21 -22.66 33.18
N THR A 324 -6.03 -22.39 34.21
CA THR A 324 -6.72 -21.12 34.53
C THR A 324 -5.88 -19.85 34.56
N ALA A 325 -4.55 -19.97 34.70
CA ALA A 325 -3.60 -18.86 34.87
C ALA A 325 -2.66 -18.66 33.67
N LYS A 326 -2.94 -19.25 32.51
CA LYS A 326 -2.11 -19.09 31.30
C LYS A 326 -2.63 -17.99 30.39
N THR A 327 -1.70 -17.25 29.81
CA THR A 327 -1.95 -16.37 28.68
C THR A 327 -1.82 -17.13 27.37
N LEU A 328 -2.76 -16.92 26.45
CA LEU A 328 -2.57 -17.26 25.04
C LEU A 328 -1.67 -16.22 24.38
N LEU A 329 -0.56 -16.69 23.80
CA LEU A 329 0.40 -15.91 23.01
C LEU A 329 0.55 -16.60 21.64
N GLY A 330 0.97 -15.84 20.64
CA GLY A 330 1.40 -16.32 19.33
C GLY A 330 2.01 -15.16 18.55
N ASN A 331 2.71 -15.46 17.46
CA ASN A 331 3.23 -14.48 16.50
C ASN A 331 2.62 -14.75 15.13
N ILE A 332 1.96 -13.77 14.51
CA ILE A 332 1.52 -13.89 13.11
C ILE A 332 2.65 -13.38 12.19
N VAL A 333 2.92 -14.11 11.11
CA VAL A 333 3.87 -13.76 10.05
C VAL A 333 3.17 -13.93 8.70
N SER A 334 3.35 -12.98 7.77
CA SER A 334 2.87 -13.10 6.39
C SER A 334 3.88 -12.58 5.37
N ASN A 335 3.79 -13.09 4.13
CA ASN A 335 4.44 -12.52 2.95
C ASN A 335 3.79 -11.22 2.46
N TYR A 336 2.55 -10.93 2.86
CA TYR A 336 1.84 -9.68 2.55
C TYR A 336 1.66 -8.77 3.78
N PRO A 337 1.44 -7.46 3.59
CA PRO A 337 1.01 -6.57 4.67
C PRO A 337 -0.30 -7.04 5.32
N ILE A 338 -0.22 -7.30 6.63
CA ILE A 338 -1.39 -7.53 7.49
C ILE A 338 -2.07 -6.17 7.69
N ILE A 339 -3.37 -6.10 7.42
CA ILE A 339 -4.24 -4.92 7.63
C ILE A 339 -4.82 -4.96 9.05
N SER A 340 -5.28 -6.13 9.49
CA SER A 340 -5.69 -6.36 10.87
C SER A 340 -5.68 -7.86 11.22
N ALA A 341 -5.68 -8.15 12.51
CA ALA A 341 -5.92 -9.49 13.05
C ALA A 341 -7.03 -9.41 14.09
N GLU A 342 -8.02 -10.28 13.96
CA GLU A 342 -9.12 -10.44 14.90
C GLU A 342 -8.99 -11.79 15.62
N VAL A 343 -8.85 -11.72 16.93
CA VAL A 343 -8.84 -12.89 17.81
C VAL A 343 -10.26 -13.14 18.28
N TYR A 344 -10.68 -14.41 18.29
CA TYR A 344 -11.98 -14.86 18.76
C TYR A 344 -11.82 -16.02 19.74
N ILE A 345 -12.53 -15.96 20.87
CA ILE A 345 -12.82 -17.13 21.70
C ILE A 345 -14.33 -17.33 21.67
N LYS A 346 -14.75 -18.54 21.30
CA LYS A 346 -16.15 -18.96 21.23
C LYS A 346 -16.38 -20.12 22.20
N ASP A 347 -17.55 -20.18 22.83
CA ASP A 347 -17.99 -21.36 23.59
C ASP A 347 -18.37 -22.53 22.65
N ALA A 348 -18.78 -23.67 23.22
CA ALA A 348 -19.18 -24.86 22.48
C ALA A 348 -20.43 -24.65 21.60
N GLU A 349 -21.30 -23.71 21.99
CA GLU A 349 -22.47 -23.26 21.24
C GLU A 349 -22.13 -22.26 20.10
N GLY A 350 -20.91 -21.74 20.09
CA GLY A 350 -20.39 -20.80 19.09
C GLY A 350 -20.54 -19.32 19.43
N ASN A 351 -21.02 -18.97 20.62
CA ASN A 351 -21.15 -17.58 21.09
C ASN A 351 -19.77 -16.97 21.34
N VAL A 352 -19.57 -15.72 20.92
CA VAL A 352 -18.29 -15.02 21.11
C VAL A 352 -18.15 -14.55 22.57
N MET A 353 -17.24 -15.19 23.30
CA MET A 353 -16.91 -14.88 24.69
C MET A 353 -15.79 -13.83 24.82
N TYR A 354 -14.93 -13.75 23.82
CA TYR A 354 -13.92 -12.71 23.68
C TYR A 354 -13.71 -12.37 22.21
N THR A 355 -13.56 -11.08 21.90
CA THR A 355 -13.00 -10.63 20.63
C THR A 355 -12.06 -9.45 20.84
N GLU A 356 -10.96 -9.44 20.10
CA GLU A 356 -10.00 -8.35 20.07
C GLU A 356 -9.55 -8.16 18.62
N ARG A 357 -9.76 -6.95 18.08
CA ARG A 357 -9.18 -6.55 16.79
C ARG A 357 -7.95 -5.71 17.04
N VAL A 358 -6.82 -6.16 16.50
CA VAL A 358 -5.60 -5.36 16.45
C VAL A 358 -5.30 -4.96 15.01
N LYS A 359 -4.92 -3.70 14.83
CA LYS A 359 -4.37 -3.17 13.58
C LYS A 359 -2.87 -2.93 13.78
N PRO A 360 -2.02 -3.12 12.76
CA PRO A 360 -0.66 -2.58 12.81
C PRO A 360 -0.71 -1.07 13.04
N HIS A 361 0.18 -0.57 13.87
CA HIS A 361 0.60 0.83 13.80
C HIS A 361 1.81 0.88 12.85
N ILE A 362 1.86 1.85 11.93
CA ILE A 362 2.94 1.96 10.94
C ILE A 362 4.21 2.59 11.55
N SER A 363 4.17 2.97 12.83
CA SER A 363 5.17 3.77 13.55
C SER A 363 6.49 3.04 13.92
N GLU A 364 7.07 2.22 13.03
CA GLU A 364 8.48 1.78 13.16
C GLU A 364 9.27 2.00 11.86
N ILE A 365 9.76 3.24 11.74
CA ILE A 365 10.81 3.81 10.86
C ILE A 365 11.71 2.76 10.17
N SER A 366 11.18 2.12 9.12
CA SER A 366 11.95 1.22 8.24
C SER A 366 11.26 0.90 6.90
N GLY A 367 10.11 1.52 6.60
CA GLY A 367 9.35 1.26 5.37
C GLY A 367 8.80 -0.17 5.28
N LYS A 368 8.38 -0.77 6.40
CA LYS A 368 7.84 -2.14 6.44
C LYS A 368 6.54 -2.20 7.23
N LEU A 369 5.39 -2.19 6.55
CA LEU A 369 4.16 -2.88 6.99
C LEU A 369 4.40 -4.41 7.00
N SER A 370 5.35 -4.86 7.79
CA SER A 370 5.38 -6.24 8.24
C SER A 370 5.21 -6.19 9.75
N LEU A 371 4.02 -6.56 10.22
CA LEU A 371 3.88 -7.19 11.53
C LEU A 371 4.61 -8.53 11.47
N LYS A 372 5.95 -8.47 11.41
CA LYS A 372 6.77 -9.59 11.84
C LYS A 372 6.60 -9.62 13.36
N ASN A 373 5.84 -10.60 13.83
CA ASN A 373 5.52 -10.83 15.23
C ASN A 373 4.41 -9.95 15.82
N PHE A 374 3.18 -10.07 15.31
CA PHE A 374 2.01 -9.64 16.09
C PHE A 374 1.83 -10.52 17.33
N LYS A 375 1.89 -9.92 18.53
CA LYS A 375 1.64 -10.60 19.81
C LYS A 375 0.32 -10.15 20.43
N PHE A 376 -0.63 -11.08 20.57
CA PHE A 376 -1.83 -10.92 21.40
C PHE A 376 -1.59 -11.47 22.81
N LYS A 377 -2.39 -11.02 23.79
CA LYS A 377 -2.39 -11.53 25.16
C LYS A 377 -3.82 -11.55 25.72
N PHE A 378 -4.40 -12.75 25.84
CA PHE A 378 -5.66 -12.94 26.54
C PHE A 378 -5.45 -13.55 27.93
N ASP A 379 -6.22 -13.09 28.93
CA ASP A 379 -6.27 -13.72 30.26
C ASP A 379 -7.41 -14.73 30.35
N MET A 380 -7.03 -16.01 30.30
CA MET A 380 -7.92 -17.15 30.43
C MET A 380 -8.74 -17.15 31.72
N SER A 381 -8.31 -16.46 32.79
CA SER A 381 -8.98 -16.46 34.09
C SER A 381 -10.46 -16.04 34.00
N THR A 382 -10.78 -15.17 33.05
CA THR A 382 -12.09 -14.55 32.81
C THR A 382 -13.21 -15.50 32.35
N LEU A 383 -12.87 -16.62 31.71
CA LEU A 383 -13.85 -17.59 31.19
C LEU A 383 -14.41 -18.52 32.28
N THR A 384 -15.55 -19.16 32.06
CA THR A 384 -16.00 -20.28 32.91
C THR A 384 -15.27 -21.60 32.56
N ALA A 385 -15.35 -22.63 33.40
CA ALA A 385 -14.91 -23.97 33.00
C ALA A 385 -15.82 -24.50 31.87
N GLY A 386 -15.23 -25.13 30.86
CA GLY A 386 -15.96 -25.57 29.66
C GLY A 386 -15.06 -25.74 28.43
N ASP A 387 -15.69 -26.12 27.31
CA ASP A 387 -15.04 -26.27 26.01
C ASP A 387 -15.20 -25.00 25.17
N TYR A 388 -14.14 -24.64 24.44
CA TYR A 388 -14.04 -23.41 23.68
C TYR A 388 -13.27 -23.61 22.38
N THR A 389 -13.59 -22.81 21.36
CA THR A 389 -12.78 -22.63 20.15
C THR A 389 -12.01 -21.32 20.25
N TYR A 390 -10.68 -21.38 20.18
CA TYR A 390 -9.83 -20.23 19.90
C TYR A 390 -9.59 -20.13 18.39
N SER A 391 -9.79 -18.96 17.79
CA SER A 391 -9.56 -18.72 16.37
C SER A 391 -8.94 -17.35 16.11
N ILE A 392 -8.11 -17.26 15.07
CA ILE A 392 -7.50 -16.01 14.59
C ILE A 392 -7.92 -15.81 13.14
N VAL A 393 -8.61 -14.70 12.88
CA VAL A 393 -8.91 -14.22 11.53
C VAL A 393 -7.91 -13.13 11.18
N VAL A 394 -7.23 -13.24 10.04
CA VAL A 394 -6.30 -12.22 9.54
C VAL A 394 -6.88 -11.59 8.30
N GLU A 395 -6.78 -10.27 8.24
CA GLU A 395 -7.03 -9.44 7.06
C GLU A 395 -5.67 -9.02 6.50
N THR A 396 -5.39 -9.35 5.24
CA THR A 396 -4.28 -8.80 4.45
C THR A 396 -4.85 -8.06 3.23
N VAL A 397 -4.00 -7.35 2.48
CA VAL A 397 -4.40 -6.81 1.17
C VAL A 397 -4.81 -7.87 0.13
N CYS A 398 -4.50 -9.13 0.39
CA CYS A 398 -4.89 -10.26 -0.46
C CYS A 398 -6.15 -10.96 0.05
N GLY A 399 -6.81 -10.50 1.13
CA GLY A 399 -8.09 -11.06 1.57
C GLY A 399 -8.28 -11.13 3.08
N THR A 400 -9.26 -11.93 3.50
CA THR A 400 -9.53 -12.23 4.91
C THR A 400 -9.73 -13.74 5.07
N GLY A 401 -9.15 -14.34 6.11
CA GLY A 401 -9.27 -15.78 6.38
C GLY A 401 -8.88 -16.18 7.80
N GLU A 402 -9.39 -17.32 8.26
CA GLU A 402 -9.17 -17.89 9.60
C GLU A 402 -7.84 -18.67 9.66
N VAL A 403 -6.72 -17.97 9.87
CA VAL A 403 -5.37 -18.55 9.73
C VAL A 403 -4.95 -19.49 10.86
N TYR A 404 -5.75 -19.57 11.94
CA TYR A 404 -5.53 -20.49 13.04
C TYR A 404 -6.84 -20.78 13.76
N LYS A 405 -7.05 -22.05 14.10
CA LYS A 405 -8.15 -22.52 14.93
C LYS A 405 -7.70 -23.69 15.79
N VAL A 406 -8.03 -23.66 17.07
CA VAL A 406 -7.80 -24.76 18.01
C VAL A 406 -8.93 -24.84 19.02
N ASP A 407 -9.46 -26.04 19.22
CA ASP A 407 -10.43 -26.32 20.26
C ASP A 407 -9.71 -26.74 21.55
N PHE A 408 -10.15 -26.22 22.69
CA PHE A 408 -9.53 -26.46 23.99
C PHE A 408 -10.58 -26.48 25.12
N THR A 409 -10.29 -27.22 26.18
CA THR A 409 -11.03 -27.20 27.44
C THR A 409 -10.29 -26.31 28.45
N LYS A 410 -11.03 -25.48 29.21
CA LYS A 410 -10.50 -24.71 30.35
C LYS A 410 -10.68 -25.44 31.68
#